data_AF-A0A380E210-F1
#
_entry.id   AF-A0A380E210-F1
#
_cell.length_a   1.000
_cell.length_b   1.000
_cell.length_c   1.000
_cell.angle_alpha   90.00
_cell.angle_beta   90.00
_cell.angle_gamma   90.00
#
_symmetry.space_group_name_H-M   'P 1'
#
loop_
_entity.id
_entity.type
_entity.pdbx_description
1 polymer ?
#
loop_
_entity_poly.entity_id
_entity_poly.type
_entity_poly.pdbx_seq_one_letter_code
_entity_poly.pdbx_strand_id
1 'polypeptide(L)'
;MLKKWLGMALITPMLTFIIWVFNSHTIITYLNILFYVSLIIFISIFLILLVQEGIFDATSYGFRRLKYQMSSSKRRSLSLMIIFQPTRGKKRALLCSTWIMPLLLINILYFIMTIVLSLILV
;
A
#
# COMPACT_ATOMS: atom_id res chain seq x y z
N MET A 1 -15.45 -11.85 12.75
CA MET A 1 -14.37 -11.16 12.00
C MET A 1 -13.44 -12.14 11.29
N LEU A 2 -12.87 -13.16 11.96
CA LEU A 2 -11.96 -14.18 11.39
C LEU A 2 -12.41 -14.79 10.05
N LYS A 3 -13.69 -15.15 9.90
CA LYS A 3 -14.22 -15.72 8.64
C LYS A 3 -14.11 -14.77 7.43
N LYS A 4 -14.24 -13.46 7.65
CA LYS A 4 -14.11 -12.45 6.57
C LYS A 4 -12.64 -12.24 6.20
N TRP A 5 -11.74 -12.29 7.20
CA TRP A 5 -10.29 -12.22 7.00
C TRP A 5 -9.77 -13.41 6.17
N LEU A 6 -10.26 -14.61 6.48
CA LEU A 6 -9.88 -15.83 5.79
C LEU A 6 -10.34 -15.82 4.33
N GLY A 7 -11.55 -15.30 4.06
CA GLY A 7 -12.04 -15.11 2.69
C GLY A 7 -11.18 -14.16 1.86
N MET A 8 -10.68 -13.09 2.47
CA MET A 8 -9.76 -12.15 1.80
C MET A 8 -8.37 -12.74 1.57
N ALA A 9 -7.87 -13.57 2.50
CA ALA A 9 -6.60 -14.29 2.34
C ALA A 9 -6.62 -15.24 1.13
N LEU A 10 -7.79 -15.79 0.80
CA LEU A 10 -7.97 -16.75 -0.30
C LEU A 10 -8.03 -16.10 -1.68
N ILE A 11 -8.17 -14.77 -1.78
CA ILE A 11 -8.24 -14.07 -3.07
C ILE A 11 -6.93 -14.23 -3.85
N THR A 12 -5.79 -14.05 -3.18
CA THR A 12 -4.46 -14.18 -3.79
C THR A 12 -4.23 -15.59 -4.37
N PRO A 13 -4.40 -16.70 -3.62
CA PRO A 13 -4.24 -18.04 -4.16
C PRO A 13 -5.29 -18.42 -5.22
N MET A 14 -6.52 -17.91 -5.13
CA MET A 14 -7.53 -18.12 -6.17
C MET A 14 -7.15 -17.47 -7.50
N LEU A 15 -6.69 -16.21 -7.47
CA LEU A 15 -6.21 -15.52 -8.68
C LEU A 15 -5.02 -16.24 -9.30
N THR A 16 -4.09 -16.72 -8.47
CA THR A 16 -2.91 -17.44 -8.97
C THR A 16 -3.30 -18.78 -9.59
N PHE A 17 -4.29 -19.47 -9.01
CA PHE A 17 -4.82 -20.70 -9.57
C PHE A 17 -5.48 -20.47 -10.94
N ILE A 18 -6.29 -19.42 -11.07
CA ILE A 18 -6.92 -19.05 -12.35
C ILE A 18 -5.85 -18.77 -13.42
N ILE A 19 -4.84 -17.95 -13.09
CA ILE A 19 -3.77 -17.58 -14.04
C ILE A 19 -2.91 -18.80 -14.40
N TRP A 20 -2.69 -19.72 -13.46
CA TRP A 20 -1.93 -20.94 -13.70
C TRP A 20 -2.64 -21.92 -14.65
N VAL A 21 -3.98 -22.00 -14.61
CA VAL A 21 -4.75 -22.84 -15.56
C VAL A 21 -4.51 -22.44 -17.01
N PHE A 22 -4.21 -21.16 -17.30
CA PHE A 22 -3.92 -20.68 -18.65
C PHE A 22 -2.43 -20.75 -19.04
N ASN A 23 -1.55 -21.25 -18.16
CA ASN A 23 -0.11 -21.36 -18.37
C ASN A 23 0.35 -22.82 -18.33
N SER A 24 1.66 -23.05 -18.47
CA SER A 24 2.23 -24.39 -18.31
C SER A 24 1.97 -24.92 -16.89
N HIS A 25 1.46 -26.15 -16.79
CA HIS A 25 1.07 -26.78 -15.53
C HIS A 25 2.26 -27.35 -14.73
N THR A 26 3.31 -26.56 -14.51
CA THR A 26 4.42 -26.95 -13.63
C THR A 26 4.31 -26.27 -12.27
N ILE A 27 4.93 -26.88 -11.26
CA ILE A 27 4.96 -26.32 -9.90
C ILE A 27 5.79 -25.02 -9.87
N ILE A 28 6.84 -24.95 -10.69
CA ILE A 28 7.72 -23.77 -10.79
C ILE A 28 6.94 -22.58 -11.38
N THR A 29 6.16 -22.78 -12.44
CA THR A 29 5.34 -21.69 -13.00
C THR A 29 4.25 -21.25 -12.03
N TYR A 30 3.66 -22.19 -11.27
CA TYR A 30 2.70 -21.85 -10.21
C TYR A 30 3.32 -20.94 -9.15
N LEU A 31 4.50 -21.30 -8.64
CA LEU A 31 5.21 -20.51 -7.62
C LEU A 31 5.60 -19.12 -8.15
N ASN A 32 6.06 -19.03 -9.40
CA ASN A 32 6.39 -17.75 -10.03
C ASN A 32 5.15 -16.86 -10.18
N ILE A 33 4.03 -17.41 -10.67
CA ILE A 33 2.77 -16.68 -10.78
C ILE A 33 2.31 -16.20 -9.39
N LEU A 34 2.43 -17.04 -8.36
CA LEU A 34 2.08 -16.68 -6.98
C LEU A 34 2.90 -15.52 -6.46
N PHE A 35 4.20 -15.54 -6.71
CA PHE A 35 5.11 -14.45 -6.37
C PHE A 35 4.69 -13.14 -7.05
N TYR A 36 4.49 -13.13 -8.37
CA TYR A 36 4.13 -11.91 -9.12
C TYR A 36 2.78 -11.34 -8.68
N VAL A 37 1.75 -12.19 -8.53
CA VAL A 37 0.41 -11.75 -8.13
C VAL A 37 0.43 -11.17 -6.71
N SER A 38 1.12 -11.84 -5.78
CA SER A 38 1.26 -11.36 -4.41
C SER A 38 1.98 -10.01 -4.35
N LEU A 39 3.05 -9.83 -5.13
CA LEU A 39 3.82 -8.59 -5.22
C LEU A 39 2.96 -7.44 -5.76
N ILE A 40 2.23 -7.64 -6.86
CA ILE A 40 1.36 -6.62 -7.46
C ILE A 40 0.26 -6.19 -6.49
N ILE A 41 -0.39 -7.16 -5.82
CA ILE A 41 -1.44 -6.89 -4.83
C ILE A 41 -0.84 -6.14 -3.64
N PHE A 42 0.34 -6.56 -3.16
CA PHE A 42 1.05 -5.89 -2.08
C PHE A 42 1.33 -4.41 -2.40
N ILE A 43 1.94 -4.12 -3.55
CA ILE A 43 2.21 -2.73 -3.98
C ILE A 43 0.92 -1.92 -4.07
N SER A 44 -0.13 -2.50 -4.66
CA SER A 44 -1.41 -1.82 -4.84
C SER A 44 -2.06 -1.45 -3.50
N ILE A 45 -2.09 -2.39 -2.56
CA ILE A 45 -2.63 -2.17 -1.21
C ILE A 45 -1.77 -1.16 -0.44
N PHE A 46 -0.44 -1.24 -0.57
CA PHE A 46 0.47 -0.30 0.05
C PHE A 46 0.26 1.14 -0.46
N LEU A 47 0.07 1.33 -1.76
CA LEU A 47 -0.27 2.63 -2.33
C LEU A 47 -1.61 3.16 -1.80
N ILE A 48 -2.64 2.31 -1.71
CA ILE A 48 -3.93 2.67 -1.14
C ILE A 48 -3.78 3.06 0.34
N LEU A 49 -2.96 2.33 1.10
CA LEU A 49 -2.64 2.63 2.49
C LEU A 49 -1.96 4.01 2.62
N LEU A 50 -0.96 4.32 1.79
CA LEU A 50 -0.30 5.63 1.80
C LEU A 50 -1.27 6.80 1.55
N VAL A 51 -2.25 6.59 0.66
CA VAL A 51 -3.31 7.57 0.37
C VAL A 51 -4.29 7.66 1.55
N GLN A 52 -4.69 6.52 2.12
CA GLN A 52 -5.69 6.44 3.19
C GLN A 52 -5.17 6.82 4.57
N GLU A 53 -3.89 6.68 4.86
CA GLU A 53 -3.30 7.14 6.13
C GLU A 53 -2.95 8.63 6.06
N GLY A 54 -3.13 9.28 4.90
CA GLY A 54 -2.79 10.68 4.71
C GLY A 54 -1.30 10.95 4.87
N ILE A 55 -0.44 9.93 4.72
CA ILE A 55 1.02 10.10 4.74
C ILE A 55 1.43 11.08 3.65
N PHE A 56 0.77 11.06 2.48
CA PHE A 56 0.96 12.07 1.44
C PHE A 56 0.52 13.47 1.87
N ASP A 57 -0.51 13.61 2.69
CA ASP A 57 -0.98 14.91 3.19
C ASP A 57 0.02 15.47 4.23
N ALA A 58 0.46 14.63 5.18
CA ALA A 58 1.46 14.98 6.20
C ALA A 58 2.84 15.26 5.59
N THR A 59 3.29 14.47 4.60
CA THR A 59 4.55 14.72 3.89
C THR A 59 4.46 15.95 3.00
N SER A 60 3.33 16.20 2.33
CA SER A 60 3.13 17.45 1.58
C SER A 60 3.20 18.68 2.49
N TYR A 61 2.66 18.58 3.72
CA TYR A 61 2.77 19.62 4.74
C TYR A 61 4.22 19.80 5.20
N GLY A 62 4.96 18.71 5.39
CA GLY A 62 6.40 18.72 5.69
C GLY A 62 7.23 19.40 4.60
N PHE A 63 7.01 19.05 3.33
CA PHE A 63 7.66 19.69 2.18
C PHE A 63 7.29 21.17 2.06
N ARG A 64 6.03 21.51 2.33
CA ARG A 64 5.59 22.92 2.36
C ARG A 64 6.34 23.70 3.45
N ARG A 65 6.52 23.11 4.65
CA ARG A 65 7.33 23.70 5.74
C ARG A 65 8.80 23.84 5.36
N LEU A 66 9.40 22.86 4.67
CA LEU A 66 10.77 22.94 4.17
C LEU A 66 10.93 24.06 3.14
N LYS A 67 9.99 24.16 2.20
CA LYS A 67 9.94 25.24 1.20
C LYS A 67 9.84 26.62 1.87
N TYR A 68 9.11 26.74 2.98
CA TYR A 68 9.05 27.98 3.75
C TYR A 68 10.36 28.34 4.46
N GLN A 69 11.10 27.35 4.94
CA GLN A 69 12.41 27.58 5.57
C GLN A 69 13.47 28.02 4.55
N MET A 70 13.37 27.54 3.30
CA MET A 70 14.28 27.89 2.21
C MET A 70 13.88 29.19 1.47
N SER A 71 12.73 29.78 1.78
CA SER A 71 12.25 31.00 1.13
C SER A 71 12.79 32.26 1.82
N SER A 72 13.21 33.27 1.05
CA SER A 72 13.70 34.53 1.61
C SER A 72 12.60 35.25 2.42
N SER A 73 13.04 36.01 3.44
CA SER A 73 12.17 36.70 4.42
C SER A 73 10.97 37.44 3.79
N LYS A 74 11.17 38.03 2.60
CA LYS A 74 10.14 38.79 1.86
C LYS A 74 9.05 37.93 1.20
N ARG A 75 9.36 36.68 0.80
CA ARG A 75 8.38 35.70 0.29
C ARG A 75 7.67 34.93 1.40
N ARG A 76 8.29 34.84 2.58
CA ARG A 76 7.74 34.19 3.77
C ARG A 76 6.47 34.88 4.28
N SER A 77 6.43 36.22 4.33
CA SER A 77 5.26 36.98 4.81
C SER A 77 4.03 36.87 3.89
N LEU A 78 4.24 36.91 2.57
CA LEU A 78 3.18 36.80 1.55
C LEU A 78 2.52 35.41 1.57
N SER A 79 3.31 34.37 1.80
CA SER A 79 2.81 33.01 1.92
C SER A 79 2.10 32.72 3.25
N LEU A 80 2.51 33.37 4.35
CA LEU A 80 1.86 33.30 5.65
C LEU A 80 0.41 33.78 5.57
N MET A 81 0.15 34.80 4.77
CA MET A 81 -1.20 35.36 4.54
C MET A 81 -2.13 34.38 3.79
N ILE A 82 -1.59 33.53 2.92
CA ILE A 82 -2.35 32.50 2.18
C ILE A 82 -2.61 31.25 3.05
N ILE A 83 -1.71 30.93 3.98
CA ILE A 83 -1.84 29.77 4.90
C ILE A 83 -2.91 30.00 5.96
N PHE A 84 -3.09 31.25 6.40
CA PHE A 84 -4.03 31.58 7.47
C PHE A 84 -5.50 31.57 7.05
N GLN A 85 -5.81 31.39 5.78
CA GLN A 85 -7.18 31.14 5.37
C GLN A 85 -7.55 29.70 5.77
N PRO A 86 -8.38 29.52 6.82
CA PRO A 86 -8.66 28.21 7.32
C PRO A 86 -9.69 27.61 6.38
N THR A 87 -9.26 26.90 5.34
CA THR A 87 -10.11 25.88 4.71
C THR A 87 -10.25 24.71 5.69
N ARG A 88 -10.95 24.98 6.80
CA ARG A 88 -11.54 24.00 7.68
C ARG A 88 -12.58 23.23 6.87
N GLY A 89 -12.18 22.07 6.36
CA GLY A 89 -13.04 21.17 5.61
C GLY A 89 -12.91 19.73 6.12
N LYS A 90 -13.37 19.49 7.35
CA LYS A 90 -13.61 18.17 7.98
C LYS A 90 -12.38 17.30 8.27
N LYS A 91 -12.03 17.29 9.56
CA LYS A 91 -11.63 16.06 10.27
C LYS A 91 -12.67 14.97 9.97
N ARG A 92 -12.43 14.12 8.99
CA ARG A 92 -12.99 12.76 9.03
C ARG A 92 -11.87 11.93 9.63
N ALA A 93 -12.16 11.31 10.77
CA ALA A 93 -11.34 10.25 11.31
C ALA A 93 -10.89 9.38 10.14
N LEU A 94 -9.59 9.35 9.87
CA LEU A 94 -8.94 8.33 9.06
C LEU A 94 -9.09 7.04 9.89
N LEU A 95 -10.32 6.53 9.97
CA LEU A 95 -10.57 5.16 10.37
C LEU A 95 -9.91 4.36 9.26
N CYS A 96 -8.62 4.04 9.43
CA CYS A 96 -7.92 3.07 8.61
C CYS A 96 -8.92 1.96 8.36
N SER A 97 -9.26 1.73 7.09
CA SER A 97 -10.13 0.63 6.74
C SER A 97 -9.49 -0.59 7.36
N THR A 98 -10.14 -1.14 8.41
CA THR A 98 -9.58 -2.19 9.28
C THR A 98 -9.07 -3.36 8.44
N TRP A 99 -9.59 -3.48 7.22
CA TRP A 99 -9.32 -4.47 6.20
C TRP A 99 -7.95 -4.44 5.52
N ILE A 100 -7.30 -3.27 5.46
CA ILE A 100 -6.11 -3.06 4.61
C ILE A 100 -4.84 -3.61 5.26
N MET A 101 -4.62 -3.29 6.54
CA MET A 101 -3.46 -3.75 7.32
C MET A 101 -3.28 -5.28 7.32
N PRO A 102 -4.29 -6.07 7.71
CA PRO A 102 -4.16 -7.53 7.70
C PRO A 102 -4.02 -8.11 6.28
N LEU A 103 -4.64 -7.52 5.26
CA LEU A 103 -4.47 -7.98 3.88
C LEU A 103 -3.05 -7.77 3.37
N LEU A 104 -2.43 -6.66 3.76
CA LEU A 104 -1.03 -6.37 3.48
C LEU A 104 -0.09 -7.36 4.19
N LEU A 105 -0.36 -7.67 5.46
CA LEU A 105 0.41 -8.65 6.25
C LEU A 105 0.33 -10.06 5.65
N ILE A 106 -0.85 -10.48 5.19
CA ILE A 106 -1.04 -11.76 4.52
C ILE A 106 -0.24 -11.84 3.20
N ASN A 107 -0.27 -10.79 2.38
CA ASN A 107 0.50 -10.78 1.14
C ASN A 107 2.02 -10.74 1.39
N ILE A 108 2.50 -10.06 2.43
CA ILE A 108 3.91 -10.15 2.85
C ILE A 108 4.28 -11.60 3.19
N LEU A 109 3.43 -12.32 3.94
CA LEU A 109 3.69 -13.71 4.28
C LEU A 109 3.77 -14.60 3.02
N TYR A 110 2.85 -14.44 2.07
CA TYR A 110 2.91 -15.16 0.78
C TYR A 110 4.18 -14.84 -0.01
N PHE A 111 4.60 -13.58 -0.02
CA PHE A 111 5.84 -13.15 -0.65
C PHE A 111 7.09 -13.77 0.00
N ILE A 112 7.18 -13.79 1.33
CA ILE A 112 8.30 -14.43 2.05
C ILE A 112 8.30 -15.93 1.81
N MET A 113 7.14 -16.58 1.89
CA MET A 113 7.01 -18.02 1.66
C MET A 113 7.46 -18.42 0.25
N THR A 114 7.10 -17.63 -0.77
CA THR A 114 7.53 -17.89 -2.15
C THR A 114 9.03 -17.72 -2.36
N ILE A 115 9.66 -16.75 -1.70
CA ILE A 115 11.13 -16.61 -1.71
C ILE A 115 11.79 -17.84 -1.08
N VAL A 116 11.33 -18.27 0.09
CA VAL A 116 11.88 -19.45 0.79
C VAL A 116 11.73 -20.70 -0.08
N LEU A 117 10.54 -20.92 -0.64
CA LEU A 117 10.28 -22.03 -1.56
C LEU A 117 11.17 -21.96 -2.81
N SER A 118 11.34 -20.78 -3.39
CA SER A 118 12.22 -20.59 -4.54
C SER A 118 13.68 -20.91 -4.22
N LEU A 119 14.16 -20.59 -3.01
CA LEU A 119 15.53 -20.91 -2.60
C LEU A 119 15.75 -22.41 -2.34
N ILE A 120 14.69 -23.14 -1.98
CA ILE A 120 14.74 -24.60 -1.76
C ILE A 120 14.63 -25.37 -3.08
N LEU A 121 13.92 -24.83 -4.07
CA LEU A 121 13.69 -25.47 -5.37
C LEU A 121 14.75 -25.17 -6.44
N VAL A 122 15.66 -24.22 -6.17
CA VAL A 122 16.89 -23.96 -6.96
C VAL A 122 17.95 -24.99 -6.59
#